data_AF-A0A9E0XPH0-F1
#
_entry.id   AF-A0A9E0XPH0-F1
#
_cell.length_a   1.000
_cell.length_b   1.000
_cell.length_c   1.000
_cell.angle_alpha   90.00
_cell.angle_beta   90.00
_cell.angle_gamma   90.00
#
_symmetry.space_group_name_H-M   'P 1'
#
loop_
_entity.id
_entity.type
_entity.pdbx_description
1 polymer ?
#
loop_
_entity_poly.entity_id
_entity_poly.type
_entity_poly.pdbx_seq_one_letter_code
_entity_poly.pdbx_strand_id
1 'polypeptide(L)'
;MKRLLSLLLVPALFYAVSAAGADTASGPAFDLYGQYEPVTPPQPTPSADKVEVIEFFWYGCPHCFEVEPYVKRWLASKPAYVTFTRMPAVFANNRLWLLHAQAFYTAEALGVLDRIHGALFDA
;
A
#
# COMPACT_ATOMS: atom_id res chain seq x y z
N MET A 1 -21.03 -46.55 45.00
CA MET A 1 -20.30 -46.47 43.72
C MET A 1 -21.03 -45.61 42.66
N LYS A 2 -21.69 -44.50 43.03
CA LYS A 2 -22.46 -43.64 42.11
C LYS A 2 -22.00 -42.16 42.09
N ARG A 3 -20.86 -41.84 42.72
CA ARG A 3 -20.34 -40.46 42.82
C ARG A 3 -18.97 -40.24 42.16
N LEU A 4 -18.42 -41.25 41.48
CA LEU A 4 -17.15 -41.11 40.72
C LEU A 4 -17.34 -40.90 39.22
N LEU A 5 -18.58 -40.95 38.71
CA LEU A 5 -18.86 -40.80 37.27
C LEU A 5 -19.22 -39.37 36.86
N SER A 6 -18.84 -38.37 37.66
CA SER A 6 -19.20 -36.96 37.46
C SER A 6 -18.00 -36.06 37.15
N LEU A 7 -16.78 -36.60 37.18
CA LEU A 7 -15.54 -35.79 37.14
C LEU A 7 -14.78 -35.81 35.81
N LEU A 8 -15.31 -36.44 34.75
CA LEU A 8 -14.64 -36.53 33.44
C LEU A 8 -15.24 -35.63 32.35
N LEU A 9 -16.17 -34.73 32.69
CA LEU A 9 -16.85 -33.87 31.71
C LEU A 9 -16.41 -32.39 31.70
N VAL A 10 -15.41 -32.01 32.50
CA VAL A 10 -15.05 -30.60 32.71
C VAL A 10 -13.89 -30.05 31.83
N PRO A 11 -12.93 -30.83 31.28
CA PRO A 11 -11.86 -30.20 30.49
C PRO A 11 -12.19 -30.04 28.99
N ALA A 12 -13.26 -30.67 28.49
CA ALA A 12 -13.59 -30.66 27.05
C ALA A 12 -14.24 -29.35 26.56
N LEU A 13 -14.71 -28.49 27.47
CA LEU A 13 -15.43 -27.26 27.09
C LEU A 13 -14.51 -26.03 26.93
N PHE A 14 -13.23 -26.12 27.31
CA PHE A 14 -12.30 -24.98 27.26
C PHE A 14 -11.38 -24.95 26.04
N TYR A 15 -11.39 -25.97 25.17
CA TYR A 15 -10.47 -26.06 24.01
C TYR A 15 -11.09 -25.69 22.66
N ALA A 16 -12.34 -25.23 22.62
CA ALA A 16 -13.08 -24.98 21.37
C ALA A 16 -13.35 -23.50 21.07
N VAL A 17 -12.52 -22.57 21.56
CA VAL A 17 -12.62 -21.15 21.21
C VAL A 17 -11.26 -20.62 20.78
N SER A 18 -10.74 -21.11 19.65
CA SER A 18 -9.55 -20.52 19.01
C SER A 18 -9.51 -20.75 17.50
N ALA A 19 -10.66 -20.56 16.84
CA ALA A 19 -10.74 -20.59 15.38
C ALA A 19 -11.82 -19.62 14.87
N ALA A 20 -11.58 -18.32 15.07
CA ALA A 20 -12.30 -17.27 14.35
C ALA A 20 -11.50 -15.95 14.38
N GLY A 21 -10.23 -16.01 13.97
CA GLY A 21 -9.52 -14.83 13.47
C GLY A 21 -9.83 -14.68 11.98
N ALA A 22 -11.10 -14.47 11.63
CA ALA A 22 -11.44 -13.99 10.31
C ALA A 22 -11.35 -12.47 10.40
N ASP A 23 -10.20 -11.91 10.01
CA ASP A 23 -10.10 -10.51 9.64
C ASP A 23 -10.90 -10.30 8.36
N THR A 24 -12.24 -10.31 8.47
CA THR A 24 -13.06 -9.64 7.48
C THR A 24 -12.87 -8.16 7.74
N ALA A 25 -11.90 -7.56 7.05
CA ALA A 25 -11.81 -6.13 6.83
C ALA A 25 -13.11 -5.69 6.15
N SER A 26 -14.16 -5.55 6.96
CA SER A 26 -15.52 -5.18 6.56
C SER A 26 -15.56 -3.66 6.54
N GLY A 27 -14.69 -3.06 5.72
CA GLY A 27 -14.89 -1.68 5.31
C GLY A 27 -16.15 -1.62 4.44
N PRO A 28 -16.77 -0.43 4.27
CA PRO A 28 -17.84 -0.29 3.28
C PRO A 28 -17.35 -0.88 1.96
N ALA A 29 -18.14 -1.79 1.38
CA ALA A 29 -17.89 -2.29 0.04
C ALA A 29 -18.03 -1.08 -0.90
N PHE A 30 -16.92 -0.42 -1.19
CA PHE A 30 -16.87 0.50 -2.30
C PHE A 30 -17.07 -0.36 -3.54
N ASP A 31 -18.25 -0.25 -4.17
CA ASP A 31 -18.49 -0.82 -5.48
C ASP A 31 -17.65 -0.03 -6.49
N LEU A 32 -16.37 -0.39 -6.55
CA LEU A 32 -15.39 0.14 -7.49
C LEU A 32 -15.41 -0.67 -8.79
N TYR A 33 -16.49 -1.40 -9.07
CA TYR A 33 -16.60 -2.20 -10.28
C TYR A 33 -16.41 -1.31 -11.51
N GLY A 34 -15.42 -1.65 -12.34
CA GLY A 34 -15.02 -0.87 -13.51
C GLY A 34 -14.09 0.33 -13.24
N GLN A 35 -13.66 0.58 -11.99
CA GLN A 35 -12.73 1.66 -11.65
C GLN A 35 -11.27 1.22 -11.44
N TYR A 36 -11.02 -0.08 -11.32
CA TYR A 36 -9.68 -0.66 -11.20
C TYR A 36 -9.62 -2.02 -11.89
N GLU A 37 -8.41 -2.45 -12.22
CA GLU A 37 -8.13 -3.77 -12.79
C GLU A 37 -7.16 -4.53 -11.86
N PRO A 38 -7.46 -5.79 -11.49
CA PRO A 38 -6.53 -6.59 -10.71
C PRO A 38 -5.29 -6.95 -11.54
N VAL A 39 -4.10 -6.66 -11.01
CA VAL A 39 -2.85 -7.13 -11.61
C VAL A 39 -2.73 -8.63 -11.40
N THR A 40 -2.68 -9.39 -12.50
CA THR A 40 -2.58 -10.85 -12.49
C THR A 40 -1.31 -11.28 -13.23
N PRO A 41 -0.36 -11.99 -12.58
CA PRO A 41 -0.38 -12.40 -11.17
C PRO A 41 -0.15 -11.23 -10.20
N PRO A 42 -0.59 -11.35 -8.92
CA PRO A 42 -0.27 -10.36 -7.90
C PRO A 42 1.25 -10.21 -7.76
N GLN A 43 1.70 -8.97 -7.59
CA GLN A 43 3.11 -8.65 -7.42
C GLN A 43 3.50 -8.73 -5.94
N PRO A 44 4.75 -9.12 -5.63
CA PRO A 44 5.24 -9.14 -4.25
C PRO A 44 5.32 -7.72 -3.70
N THR A 45 4.93 -7.55 -2.43
CA THR A 45 5.07 -6.30 -1.69
C THR A 45 6.24 -6.40 -0.69
N PRO A 46 6.84 -5.27 -0.25
CA PRO A 46 7.96 -5.28 0.69
C PRO A 46 7.60 -5.80 2.10
N SER A 47 6.32 -5.77 2.48
CA SER A 47 5.85 -6.16 3.80
C SER A 47 4.51 -6.89 3.72
N ALA A 48 4.36 -7.94 4.53
CA ALA A 48 3.11 -8.71 4.61
C ALA A 48 2.06 -8.08 5.56
N ASP A 49 2.48 -7.18 6.45
CA ASP A 49 1.65 -6.51 7.47
C ASP A 49 1.19 -5.10 7.06
N LYS A 50 1.59 -4.63 5.88
CA LYS A 50 1.26 -3.29 5.35
C LYS A 50 0.60 -3.40 3.99
N VAL A 51 -0.32 -2.48 3.74
CA VAL A 51 -0.85 -2.23 2.40
C VAL A 51 0.11 -1.29 1.67
N GLU A 52 0.63 -1.71 0.53
CA GLU A 52 1.46 -0.87 -0.33
C GLU A 52 0.59 -0.10 -1.33
N VAL A 53 0.84 1.21 -1.44
CA VAL A 53 0.28 2.08 -2.49
C VAL A 53 1.44 2.68 -3.26
N ILE A 54 1.52 2.36 -4.55
CA ILE A 54 2.56 2.87 -5.45
C ILE A 54 1.92 3.88 -6.40
N GLU A 55 2.48 5.08 -6.44
CA GLU A 55 2.21 6.05 -7.50
C GLU A 55 3.26 5.91 -8.60
N PHE A 56 2.82 5.46 -9.79
CA PHE A 56 3.65 5.52 -11.00
C PHE A 56 3.52 6.89 -11.63
N PHE A 57 4.64 7.61 -11.80
CA PHE A 57 4.62 8.98 -12.30
C PHE A 57 5.79 9.28 -13.24
N TRP A 58 5.73 10.43 -13.91
CA TRP A 58 6.86 11.00 -14.66
C TRP A 58 6.82 12.52 -14.50
N TYR A 59 7.97 13.18 -14.29
CA TYR A 59 8.00 14.64 -14.13
C TYR A 59 7.47 15.43 -15.34
N GLY A 60 7.49 14.84 -16.54
CA GLY A 60 6.93 15.46 -17.75
C GLY A 60 5.43 15.18 -17.98
N CYS A 61 4.76 14.49 -17.05
CA CYS A 61 3.36 14.11 -17.16
C CYS A 61 2.47 15.19 -16.51
N PRO A 62 1.65 15.93 -17.29
CA PRO A 62 0.82 17.01 -16.74
C PRO A 62 -0.23 16.51 -15.75
N HIS A 63 -0.83 15.35 -16.01
CA HIS A 63 -1.81 14.76 -15.08
C HIS A 63 -1.18 14.34 -13.76
N CYS A 64 0.08 13.90 -13.79
CA CYS A 64 0.82 13.54 -12.59
C CYS A 64 1.05 14.80 -11.73
N PHE A 65 1.41 15.91 -12.35
CA PHE A 65 1.55 17.20 -11.67
C PHE A 65 0.21 17.70 -11.09
N GLU A 66 -0.90 17.58 -11.83
CA GLU A 66 -2.23 17.97 -11.36
C GLU A 66 -2.70 17.15 -10.13
N VAL A 67 -2.23 15.91 -10.00
CA VAL A 67 -2.58 14.99 -8.91
C VAL A 67 -1.79 15.24 -7.62
N GLU A 68 -0.59 15.83 -7.70
CA GLU A 68 0.30 16.06 -6.55
C GLU A 68 -0.35 16.76 -5.35
N PRO A 69 -1.16 17.84 -5.51
CA PRO A 69 -1.84 18.46 -4.39
C PRO A 69 -2.81 17.52 -3.65
N TYR A 70 -3.42 16.56 -4.36
CA TYR A 70 -4.34 15.58 -3.80
C TYR A 70 -3.57 14.49 -3.04
N VAL A 71 -2.49 13.98 -3.63
CA VAL A 71 -1.59 13.01 -2.98
C VAL A 71 -1.02 13.61 -1.70
N LYS A 72 -0.50 14.84 -1.74
CA LYS A 72 0.05 15.52 -0.56
C LYS A 72 -0.97 15.65 0.57
N ARG A 73 -2.23 15.96 0.26
CA ARG A 73 -3.30 16.02 1.28
C ARG A 73 -3.62 14.65 1.85
N TRP A 74 -3.69 13.61 1.01
CA TRP A 74 -3.94 12.25 1.47
C TRP A 74 -2.79 11.70 2.31
N LEU A 75 -1.53 11.98 1.97
CA LEU A 75 -0.36 11.57 2.76
C LEU A 75 -0.38 12.10 4.19
N ALA A 76 -0.96 13.28 4.42
CA ALA A 76 -1.11 13.86 5.75
C ALA A 76 -2.14 13.15 6.63
N SER A 77 -3.06 12.37 6.03
CA SER A 77 -4.16 11.69 6.74
C SER A 77 -4.26 10.19 6.48
N LYS A 78 -3.35 9.61 5.67
CA LYS A 78 -3.39 8.20 5.30
C LYS A 78 -3.33 7.29 6.53
N PRO A 79 -3.95 6.10 6.49
CA PRO A 79 -3.88 5.16 7.60
C PRO A 79 -2.45 4.69 7.90
N ALA A 80 -2.17 4.36 9.16
CA ALA A 80 -0.84 3.92 9.61
C ALA A 80 -0.43 2.53 9.07
N TYR A 81 -1.38 1.74 8.60
CA TYR A 81 -1.13 0.44 7.95
C TYR A 81 -0.78 0.56 6.46
N VAL A 82 -0.78 1.78 5.89
CA VAL A 82 -0.44 2.02 4.48
C VAL A 82 0.99 2.54 4.35
N THR A 83 1.77 1.92 3.49
CA THR A 83 3.05 2.45 3.01
C THR A 83 2.84 3.04 1.62
N PHE A 84 3.30 4.28 1.41
CA PHE A 84 3.22 4.95 0.12
C PHE A 84 4.62 5.11 -0.47
N THR A 85 4.77 4.76 -1.74
CA THR A 85 6.01 4.94 -2.50
C THR A 85 5.69 5.57 -3.85
N ARG A 86 6.63 6.39 -4.34
CA ARG A 86 6.58 6.90 -5.71
C ARG A 86 7.57 6.13 -6.56
N MET A 87 7.14 5.72 -7.74
CA MET A 87 7.95 4.99 -8.69
C MET A 87 7.94 5.71 -10.04
N PRO A 88 9.07 6.29 -10.48
CA PRO A 88 9.16 6.82 -11.82
C PRO A 88 8.85 5.73 -12.85
N ALA A 89 7.86 5.98 -13.71
CA ALA A 89 7.64 5.17 -14.89
C ALA A 89 8.82 5.38 -15.85
N VAL A 90 9.39 4.30 -16.39
CA VAL A 90 10.54 4.37 -17.29
C VAL A 90 10.27 3.58 -18.56
N PHE A 91 10.10 4.30 -19.66
CA PHE A 91 10.19 3.71 -21.00
C PHE A 91 11.63 3.83 -21.47
N ALA A 92 12.37 2.72 -21.38
CA ALA A 92 13.84 2.69 -21.54
C ALA A 92 14.35 3.17 -22.91
N ASN A 93 13.50 3.16 -23.94
CA ASN A 93 13.80 3.72 -25.25
C ASN A 93 13.68 5.26 -25.31
N ASN A 94 13.23 5.91 -24.24
CA ASN A 94 13.10 7.36 -24.14
C ASN A 94 14.08 7.94 -23.10
N ARG A 95 15.05 8.71 -23.59
CA ARG A 95 16.12 9.29 -22.77
C ARG A 95 15.62 10.29 -21.72
N LEU A 96 14.54 11.03 -21.99
CA LEU A 96 13.97 11.98 -21.03
C LEU A 96 13.31 11.28 -19.85
N TRP A 97 12.62 10.17 -20.10
CA TRP A 97 12.00 9.37 -19.04
C TRP A 97 13.06 8.78 -18.12
N LEU A 98 14.13 8.24 -18.70
CA LEU A 98 15.27 7.73 -17.94
C LEU A 98 15.95 8.84 -17.11
N LEU A 99 16.18 10.02 -17.71
CA LEU A 99 16.81 11.14 -17.01
C LEU A 99 15.95 11.62 -15.82
N HIS A 100 14.64 11.72 -15.99
CA HIS A 100 13.73 12.12 -14.91
C HIS A 100 13.67 11.08 -13.78
N ALA A 101 13.72 9.78 -14.12
CA ALA A 101 13.84 8.74 -13.11
C ALA A 101 15.16 8.79 -12.35
N GLN A 102 16.28 9.06 -13.03
CA GLN A 102 17.58 9.27 -12.39
C GLN A 102 17.57 10.48 -11.45
N ALA A 103 16.93 11.58 -11.85
CA ALA A 103 16.78 12.75 -10.99
C ALA A 103 15.99 12.41 -9.71
N PHE A 104 14.89 11.67 -9.83
CA PHE A 104 14.11 11.19 -8.68
C PHE A 104 14.96 10.34 -7.72
N TYR A 105 15.59 9.28 -8.21
CA TYR A 105 16.37 8.37 -7.35
C TYR A 105 17.63 9.03 -6.80
N THR A 106 18.21 10.02 -7.50
CA THR A 106 19.31 10.84 -6.96
C THR A 106 18.81 11.68 -5.79
N ALA A 107 17.64 12.32 -5.92
CA ALA A 107 17.03 13.10 -4.83
C ALA A 107 16.70 12.24 -3.60
N GLU A 108 16.22 11.02 -3.83
CA GLU A 108 15.95 10.03 -2.78
C GLU A 108 17.25 9.61 -2.07
N ALA A 109 18.27 9.21 -2.83
CA ALA A 109 19.57 8.80 -2.28
C ALA A 109 20.26 9.92 -1.46
N LEU A 110 20.03 11.18 -1.84
CA LEU A 110 20.53 12.36 -1.13
C LEU A 110 19.65 12.77 0.06
N GLY A 111 18.49 12.15 0.26
CA GLY A 111 17.54 12.51 1.34
C GLY A 111 16.92 13.90 1.15
N VAL A 112 16.81 14.37 -0.09
CA VAL A 112 16.28 15.72 -0.40
C VAL A 112 14.97 15.68 -1.18
N LEU A 113 14.45 14.49 -1.49
CA LEU A 113 13.27 14.29 -2.32
C LEU A 113 12.07 15.13 -1.88
N ASP A 114 11.73 15.13 -0.58
CA ASP A 114 10.60 15.91 -0.05
C ASP A 114 10.68 17.42 -0.31
N ARG A 115 11.90 17.94 -0.46
CA ARG A 115 12.13 19.36 -0.74
C ARG A 115 12.07 19.69 -2.23
N ILE A 116 12.47 18.76 -3.09
CA ILE A 116 12.68 19.05 -4.52
C ILE A 116 11.66 18.40 -5.43
N HIS A 117 10.85 17.46 -4.95
CA HIS A 117 9.90 16.74 -5.78
C HIS A 117 8.91 17.67 -6.51
N GLY A 118 8.30 18.62 -5.78
CA GLY A 118 7.42 19.63 -6.39
C GLY A 118 8.16 20.56 -7.34
N ALA A 119 9.35 21.04 -6.93
CA ALA A 119 10.16 21.92 -7.77
C ALA A 119 10.61 21.27 -9.09
N LEU A 120 10.78 19.94 -9.12
CA LEU A 120 11.09 19.19 -10.34
C LEU A 120 9.90 19.07 -11.29
N PHE A 121 8.67 19.14 -10.80
CA PHE A 121 7.49 19.25 -11.66
C PHE A 121 7.31 20.67 -12.21
N ASP A 122 7.69 21.69 -11.45
CA ASP A 122 7.55 23.11 -11.83
C ASP A 122 8.67 23.63 -12.76
N ALA A 123 9.63 22.78 -13.15
CA ALA A 123 10.88 23.15 -13.82
C ALA A 123 10.79 23.35 -15.35
#